data_AF-A0A852UQ78-F1
#
_entry.id   AF-A0A852UQ78-F1
#
_cell.length_a   1.000
_cell.length_b   1.000
_cell.length_c   1.000
_cell.angle_alpha   90.00
_cell.angle_beta   90.00
_cell.angle_gamma   90.00
#
_symmetry.space_group_name_H-M   'P 1'
#
loop_
_entity.id
_entity.type
_entity.pdbx_description
1 polymer ?
#
loop_
_entity_poly.entity_id
_entity_poly.type
_entity_poly.pdbx_seq_one_letter_code
_entity_poly.pdbx_strand_id
1 'polypeptide(L)' 'MKKHCCEDMNYHANFKCDMHRDPFECPDKIIIYDDKDGDYGLIIHDGGSSSIGIEYCPWCSTKL' A
#
# COMPACT_ATOMS: atom_id res chain seq x y z
N MET A 1 11.57 -10.35 -11.18
CA MET A 1 11.31 -10.95 -9.85
C MET A 1 10.17 -10.19 -9.21
N LYS A 2 9.23 -10.88 -8.56
CA LYS A 2 8.15 -10.21 -7.81
C LYS A 2 8.80 -9.58 -6.57
N LYS A 3 8.77 -8.24 -6.46
CA LYS A 3 9.35 -7.52 -5.31
C LYS A 3 8.56 -7.79 -4.03
N HIS A 4 7.27 -8.07 -4.18
CA HIS A 4 6.32 -8.26 -3.08
C HIS A 4 5.84 -9.72 -3.02
N CYS A 5 5.31 -10.12 -1.85
CA CYS A 5 5.00 -11.51 -1.51
C CYS A 5 3.94 -12.17 -2.42
N CYS A 6 2.97 -11.42 -2.96
CA CYS A 6 1.93 -11.95 -3.85
C CYS A 6 1.55 -10.95 -4.95
N GLU A 7 0.62 -11.34 -5.82
CA GLU A 7 0.18 -10.54 -6.97
C GLU A 7 -0.60 -9.31 -6.54
N ASP A 8 -1.52 -9.48 -5.59
CA ASP A 8 -2.35 -8.40 -5.05
C ASP A 8 -1.51 -7.36 -4.32
N MET A 9 -0.58 -7.79 -3.46
CA MET A 9 0.34 -6.87 -2.77
C MET A 9 1.21 -6.12 -3.79
N ASN A 10 1.71 -6.81 -4.82
CA ASN A 10 2.49 -6.15 -5.88
C ASN A 10 1.66 -5.11 -6.63
N TYR A 11 0.41 -5.41 -6.95
CA TYR A 11 -0.50 -4.47 -7.59
C TYR A 11 -0.74 -3.25 -6.69
N HIS A 12 -1.19 -3.43 -5.45
CA HIS A 12 -1.57 -2.31 -4.59
C HIS A 12 -0.38 -1.44 -4.12
N ALA A 13 0.77 -2.05 -3.85
CA ALA A 13 1.98 -1.31 -3.50
C ALA A 13 2.42 -0.38 -4.66
N ASN A 14 2.32 -0.87 -5.90
CA ASN A 14 2.75 -0.12 -7.10
C ASN A 14 1.63 0.67 -7.78
N PHE A 15 0.38 0.54 -7.35
CA PHE A 15 -0.76 1.24 -7.92
C PHE A 15 -0.54 2.76 -7.88
N LYS A 16 -0.77 3.41 -9.02
CA LYS A 16 -0.74 4.87 -9.18
C LYS A 16 -2.07 5.29 -9.80
N CYS A 17 -2.66 6.32 -9.22
CA CYS A 17 -3.87 6.92 -9.76
C CYS A 17 -3.49 8.06 -10.69
N ASP A 18 -4.04 8.07 -11.90
CA ASP A 18 -3.81 9.17 -12.85
C ASP A 18 -4.73 10.38 -12.59
N MET A 19 -5.76 10.21 -11.76
CA MET A 19 -6.73 11.28 -11.42
C MET A 19 -6.34 12.08 -10.18
N HIS A 20 -5.71 11.44 -9.19
CA HIS A 20 -5.34 12.07 -7.92
C HIS A 20 -3.82 12.20 -7.84
N ARG A 21 -3.34 13.43 -7.56
CA ARG A 21 -1.90 13.69 -7.37
C ARG A 21 -1.42 13.15 -6.03
N ASP A 22 -2.23 13.34 -4.99
CA ASP A 22 -1.95 12.82 -3.67
C ASP A 22 -2.51 11.38 -3.56
N PRO A 23 -1.66 10.38 -3.23
CA PRO A 23 -2.15 9.02 -3.01
C PRO A 23 -3.20 8.92 -1.90
N PHE A 24 -3.19 9.81 -0.89
CA PHE A 24 -4.15 9.77 0.23
C PHE A 24 -5.56 10.24 -0.17
N GLU A 25 -5.69 11.00 -1.27
CA GLU A 25 -6.97 11.42 -1.84
C GLU A 25 -7.63 10.33 -2.70
N CYS A 26 -6.89 9.28 -3.09
CA CYS A 26 -7.42 8.23 -3.95
C CYS A 26 -8.06 7.09 -3.14
N PRO A 27 -9.37 6.82 -3.27
CA PRO A 27 -10.03 5.74 -2.54
C PRO A 27 -9.57 4.33 -2.95
N ASP A 28 -8.95 4.20 -4.13
CA ASP A 28 -8.43 2.93 -4.65
C ASP A 28 -6.97 2.68 -4.25
N LYS A 29 -6.26 3.70 -3.74
CA LYS A 29 -4.88 3.58 -3.24
C LYS A 29 -4.91 3.17 -1.78
N ILE A 30 -4.86 1.85 -1.54
CA ILE A 30 -4.99 1.30 -0.19
C ILE A 30 -3.64 1.00 0.50
N ILE A 31 -2.58 0.72 -0.26
CA ILE A 31 -1.25 0.41 0.29
C ILE A 31 -0.26 1.51 -0.07
N ILE A 32 0.44 2.02 0.93
CA ILE A 32 1.71 2.75 0.76
C ILE A 32 2.86 1.80 1.08
N TYR A 33 3.96 1.96 0.35
CA TYR A 33 5.16 1.16 0.53
C TYR A 33 6.36 2.10 0.62
N ASP A 34 7.15 1.99 1.68
CA ASP A 34 8.39 2.74 1.84
C ASP A 34 9.55 1.91 1.28
N ASP A 35 10.11 2.37 0.16
CA ASP A 35 11.24 1.70 -0.49
C ASP A 35 12.54 1.72 0.36
N LYS A 36 12.68 2.63 1.33
CA LYS A 36 13.88 2.76 2.16
C LYS A 36 13.92 1.70 3.26
N ASP A 37 12.81 1.61 3.99
CA ASP A 37 12.71 0.74 5.16
C ASP A 37 12.08 -0.61 4.81
N GLY A 38 11.43 -0.72 3.65
CA GLY A 38 10.75 -1.94 3.19
C GLY A 38 9.39 -2.15 3.85
N ASP A 39 8.88 -1.14 4.55
CA ASP A 39 7.65 -1.20 5.33
C ASP A 39 6.40 -0.92 4.48
N TYR A 40 5.29 -1.50 4.91
CA TYR A 40 3.98 -1.33 4.29
C TYR A 40 3.01 -0.66 5.25
N GLY A 41 2.23 0.28 4.71
CA GLY A 41 1.15 0.94 5.42
C GLY A 41 -0.18 0.75 4.70
N LEU A 42 -1.24 0.50 5.46
CA LEU A 42 -2.62 0.59 4.98
C LEU A 42 -3.12 2.02 5.20
N ILE A 43 -3.56 2.69 4.14
CA ILE A 43 -4.08 4.06 4.22
C ILE A 43 -5.39 4.10 5.01
N ILE A 44 -5.55 5.11 5.87
CA ILE A 44 -6.79 5.43 6.56
C ILE A 44 -7.50 6.54 5.77
N HIS A 45 -8.60 6.20 5.10
CA HIS A 45 -9.37 7.16 4.30
C HIS A 45 -10.40 7.92 5.16
N ASP A 46 -9.92 8.68 6.15
CA ASP A 46 -10.74 9.54 7.03
C ASP A 46 -10.72 11.03 6.62
N GLY A 47 -10.10 11.34 5.49
CA GLY A 47 -9.86 12.70 5.00
C GLY A 47 -8.51 13.28 5.39
N GLY A 48 -7.68 12.53 6.14
CA GLY A 48 -6.29 12.87 6.44
C GLY A 48 -5.27 12.12 5.58
N SER A 49 -4.00 12.17 6.01
CA SER A 49 -2.86 11.49 5.36
C SER A 49 -2.25 10.41 6.26
N SER A 50 -3.07 9.76 7.08
CA SER A 50 -2.64 8.75 8.03
C SER A 50 -2.65 7.34 7.42
N SER A 51 -1.78 6.49 7.94
CA SER A 51 -1.71 5.08 7.60
C SER A 51 -1.35 4.26 8.82
N ILE A 52 -1.77 3.00 8.86
CA ILE A 52 -1.34 2.03 9.87
C ILE A 52 -0.34 1.05 9.27
N GLY A 53 0.80 0.86 9.95
CA GLY A 53 1.80 -0.14 9.55
C GLY A 53 1.23 -1.56 9.63
N ILE A 54 1.60 -2.41 8.67
CA ILE A 54 1.17 -3.82 8.64
C ILE A 54 2.38 -4.75 8.57
N GLU A 55 2.33 -5.84 9.35
CA GLU A 55 3.41 -6.86 9.38
C GLU A 55 3.08 -8.11 8.55
N TYR A 56 1.84 -8.24 8.10
CA TYR A 56 1.36 -9.39 7.33
C TYR A 56 0.55 -8.92 6.13
N CYS A 57 0.78 -9.57 4.99
CA CYS A 57 0.05 -9.32 3.77
C CYS A 57 -1.46 -9.60 3.96
N PRO A 58 -2.37 -8.64 3.65
CA PRO A 58 -3.81 -8.84 3.78
C PRO A 58 -4.38 -9.94 2.86
N TRP A 59 -3.65 -10.33 1.82
CA TRP A 59 -4.13 -11.26 0.79
C TRP A 59 -3.58 -12.68 0.94
N CYS A 60 -2.30 -12.84 1.28
CA CYS A 60 -1.65 -14.16 1.35
C CYS A 60 -1.08 -14.51 2.73
N SER A 61 -1.25 -13.62 3.72
CA SER A 61 -0.81 -13.81 5.11
C SER A 61 0.70 -14.01 5.29
N THR A 62 1.51 -13.77 4.26
CA THR A 62 2.98 -13.79 4.37
C THR A 62 3.43 -12.64 5.26
N LYS A 63 4.39 -12.92 6.15
CA LYS A 63 5.08 -11.90 6.93
C LYS A 63 5.88 -10.97 5.99
N LEU A 64 5.70 -9.67 6.14
CA LEU A 64 6.28 -8.62 5.29
C LEU A 64 7.70 -8.23 5.74
#